data_AF-A0A975J9I0-F1
#
_entry.id   AF-A0A975J9I0-F1
#
_cell.length_a   1.000
_cell.length_b   1.000
_cell.length_c   1.000
_cell.angle_alpha   90.00
_cell.angle_beta   90.00
_cell.angle_gamma   90.00
#
_symmetry.space_group_name_H-M   'P 1'
#
loop_
_entity.id
_entity.type
_entity.pdbx_description
1 polymer ?
#
loop_
_entity_poly.entity_id
_entity_poly.type
_entity_poly.pdbx_seq_one_letter_code
_entity_poly.pdbx_strand_id
1 'polypeptide(L)'
;MGISVFSEAVLSNAEVYFAFIILLIIISIGVFTDIIGISVTSASEKPFHAMAANKVEGAKFAIKLLKNAGPVSNFCNDVIGDICGILSGVAGASIIINLKTLPLSMSRPLLTTILSGLVAALTVGGKAIGKGIAINNAHIIVFNTARFLNFIHKKTGIDIIPSPKIKDKR
;
A
#
# COMPACT_ATOMS: atom_id res chain seq x y z
N MET A 1 17.15 -36.79 -19.21
CA MET A 1 18.26 -35.84 -19.02
C MET A 1 18.02 -34.54 -19.78
N GLY A 2 17.78 -34.51 -21.10
CA GLY A 2 17.55 -33.26 -21.84
C GLY A 2 16.22 -32.55 -21.54
N ILE A 3 15.09 -33.27 -21.57
CA ILE A 3 13.75 -32.70 -21.28
C ILE A 3 13.65 -32.19 -19.85
N SER A 4 14.21 -32.93 -18.89
CA SER A 4 14.22 -32.53 -17.47
C SER A 4 15.01 -31.24 -17.23
N VAL A 5 16.19 -31.08 -17.85
CA VAL A 5 17.00 -29.86 -17.73
C VAL A 5 16.33 -28.67 -18.43
N PHE A 6 15.71 -28.89 -19.59
CA PHE A 6 14.99 -27.84 -20.31
C PHE A 6 13.73 -27.39 -19.55
N SER A 7 12.93 -28.33 -19.04
CA SER A 7 11.77 -28.02 -18.21
C SER A 7 12.16 -27.30 -16.92
N GLU A 8 13.26 -27.69 -16.26
CA GLU A 8 13.74 -27.03 -15.04
C GLU A 8 14.26 -25.60 -15.32
N ALA A 9 14.94 -25.38 -16.46
CA ALA A 9 15.35 -24.04 -16.88
C ALA A 9 14.16 -23.13 -17.21
N VAL A 10 13.16 -23.64 -17.95
CA VAL A 10 11.94 -22.87 -18.26
C VAL A 10 11.14 -22.56 -17.00
N LEU A 11 10.99 -23.54 -16.10
CA LEU A 11 10.26 -23.38 -14.85
C LEU A 11 10.94 -22.38 -13.90
N SER A 12 12.26 -22.47 -13.75
CA SER A 12 13.03 -21.55 -12.89
C SER A 12 12.94 -20.08 -13.37
N ASN A 13 12.98 -19.83 -14.68
CA ASN A 13 12.78 -18.49 -15.22
C ASN A 13 11.35 -17.97 -15.01
N ALA A 14 10.35 -18.84 -15.13
CA ALA A 14 8.95 -18.49 -14.86
C ALA A 14 8.75 -18.13 -13.37
N GLU A 15 9.31 -18.90 -12.45
CA GLU A 15 9.23 -18.64 -11.00
C GLU A 15 9.84 -17.28 -10.63
N VAL A 16 11.02 -16.94 -11.19
CA VAL A 16 11.65 -15.64 -10.98
C VAL A 16 10.78 -14.49 -11.52
N TYR A 17 10.18 -14.67 -12.70
CA TYR A 17 9.29 -13.68 -13.29
C TYR A 17 8.04 -13.44 -12.42
N PHE A 18 7.37 -14.51 -11.97
CA PHE A 18 6.22 -14.40 -11.07
C PHE A 18 6.60 -13.75 -9.74
N ALA A 19 7.75 -14.10 -9.16
CA ALA A 19 8.23 -13.50 -7.92
C ALA A 19 8.48 -11.99 -8.07
N PHE A 20 8.99 -11.55 -9.22
CA PHE A 20 9.17 -10.12 -9.52
C PHE A 20 7.84 -9.38 -9.65
N ILE A 21 6.82 -9.98 -10.28
CA ILE A 21 5.47 -9.41 -10.34
C ILE A 21 4.88 -9.25 -8.94
N ILE A 22 4.98 -10.30 -8.12
CA ILE A 22 4.48 -10.28 -6.73
C ILE A 22 5.18 -9.16 -5.94
N LEU A 23 6.49 -9.01 -6.09
CA LEU A 23 7.26 -7.93 -5.48
C LEU A 23 6.72 -6.55 -5.89
N LEU A 24 6.47 -6.32 -7.18
CA LEU A 24 5.91 -5.06 -7.66
C LEU A 24 4.50 -4.79 -7.12
N ILE A 25 3.67 -5.82 -6.99
CA ILE A 25 2.34 -5.71 -6.38
C ILE A 25 2.46 -5.30 -4.90
N ILE A 26 3.35 -5.94 -4.13
CA ILE A 26 3.56 -5.61 -2.72
C ILE A 26 3.97 -4.14 -2.56
N ILE A 27 4.93 -3.67 -3.36
CA ILE A 27 5.38 -2.27 -3.34
C ILE A 27 4.22 -1.33 -3.72
N SER A 28 3.46 -1.67 -4.75
CA SER A 28 2.32 -0.86 -5.22
C SER A 28 1.24 -0.72 -4.15
N ILE A 29 0.93 -1.81 -3.43
CA ILE A 29 -0.03 -1.78 -2.31
C ILE A 29 0.49 -0.87 -1.19
N GLY A 30 1.78 -0.95 -0.85
CA GLY A 30 2.39 -0.10 0.17
C GLY A 30 2.31 1.39 -0.20
N VAL A 31 2.63 1.75 -1.44
CA VAL A 31 2.53 3.12 -1.95
C VAL A 31 1.08 3.60 -2.00
N PHE A 32 0.15 2.76 -2.47
CA PHE A 32 -1.27 3.11 -2.53
C PHE A 32 -1.85 3.39 -1.14
N THR A 33 -1.46 2.59 -0.14
CA THR A 33 -1.91 2.77 1.23
C THR A 33 -1.33 4.04 1.85
N ASP A 34 -0.06 4.37 1.55
CA ASP A 34 0.58 5.64 1.94
C ASP A 34 -0.18 6.86 1.39
N ILE A 35 -0.61 6.79 0.12
CA ILE A 35 -1.44 7.82 -0.51
C ILE A 35 -2.74 8.04 0.28
N ILE A 36 -3.41 6.97 0.71
CA ILE A 36 -4.64 7.07 1.52
C ILE A 36 -4.34 7.76 2.85
N GLY A 37 -3.30 7.34 3.58
CA GLY A 37 -2.94 7.94 4.87
C GLY A 37 -2.66 9.45 4.75
N ILE A 38 -1.91 9.84 3.72
CA ILE A 38 -1.57 11.24 3.46
C ILE A 38 -2.80 12.03 3.02
N SER A 39 -3.67 11.47 2.18
CA SER A 39 -4.92 12.13 1.81
C SER A 39 -5.84 12.35 3.00
N VAL A 40 -5.94 11.40 3.93
CA VAL A 40 -6.78 11.53 5.13
C VAL A 40 -6.27 12.64 6.05
N THR A 41 -4.95 12.80 6.19
CA THR A 41 -4.36 13.88 6.99
C THR A 41 -4.40 15.25 6.31
N SER A 42 -4.39 15.28 4.98
CA SER A 42 -4.34 16.53 4.20
C SER A 42 -5.74 17.07 3.84
N ALA A 43 -6.78 16.24 3.85
CA ALA A 43 -8.14 16.64 3.52
C ALA A 43 -8.80 17.47 4.63
N SER A 44 -9.72 18.35 4.23
CA SER A 44 -10.50 19.18 5.16
C SER A 44 -11.92 18.65 5.36
N GLU A 45 -12.46 18.78 6.59
CA GLU A 45 -13.80 18.28 6.94
C GLU A 45 -14.95 19.10 6.30
N LYS A 46 -14.73 20.40 6.04
CA LYS A 46 -15.73 21.35 5.55
C LYS A 46 -16.55 20.86 4.33
N PRO A 47 -15.93 20.41 3.21
CA PRO A 47 -16.68 19.91 2.05
C PRO A 47 -17.51 18.67 2.39
N PHE A 48 -17.05 17.82 3.30
CA PHE A 48 -17.77 16.61 3.69
C PHE A 48 -18.99 16.90 4.58
N HIS A 49 -18.94 17.95 5.41
CA HIS A 49 -20.11 18.40 6.15
C HIS A 49 -21.23 18.90 5.22
N ALA A 50 -20.89 19.65 4.17
CA ALA A 50 -21.86 20.06 3.15
C ALA A 50 -22.44 18.86 2.40
N MET A 51 -21.60 17.89 2.00
CA MET A 51 -22.06 16.65 1.38
C MET A 51 -22.98 15.83 2.30
N ALA A 52 -22.69 15.79 3.60
CA ALA A 52 -23.52 15.09 4.58
C ALA A 52 -24.88 15.77 4.79
N ALA A 53 -24.93 17.11 4.75
CA ALA A 53 -26.19 17.86 4.78
C ALA A 53 -27.06 17.55 3.55
N ASN A 54 -26.44 17.41 2.39
CA ASN A 54 -27.08 16.95 1.15
C ASN A 54 -27.34 15.44 1.08
N LYS A 55 -27.18 14.72 2.20
CA LYS A 55 -27.41 13.27 2.33
C LYS A 55 -26.62 12.41 1.34
N VAL A 56 -25.44 12.87 0.92
CA VAL A 56 -24.55 12.07 0.06
C VAL A 56 -24.06 10.83 0.82
N GLU A 57 -24.24 9.65 0.22
CA GLU A 57 -23.79 8.40 0.81
C GLU A 57 -22.27 8.37 1.01
N GLY A 58 -21.81 7.94 2.19
CA GLY A 58 -20.39 7.88 2.54
C GLY A 58 -19.81 9.17 3.12
N ALA A 59 -20.50 10.32 3.02
CA ALA A 59 -20.00 11.58 3.56
C ALA A 59 -19.80 11.55 5.10
N LYS A 60 -20.70 10.88 5.83
CA LYS A 60 -20.55 10.67 7.28
C LYS A 60 -19.33 9.81 7.64
N PHE A 61 -19.01 8.80 6.82
CA PHE A 61 -17.81 7.99 6.99
C PHE A 61 -16.54 8.78 6.68
N ALA A 62 -16.56 9.66 5.68
CA ALA A 62 -15.44 10.55 5.37
C ALA A 62 -15.12 11.46 6.56
N ILE A 63 -16.14 12.07 7.19
CA ILE A 63 -15.97 12.86 8.41
C ILE A 63 -15.39 12.00 9.54
N LYS A 64 -15.86 10.76 9.72
CA LYS A 64 -15.37 9.82 10.75
C LYS A 64 -13.89 9.44 10.52
N LEU A 65 -13.47 9.29 9.26
CA LEU A 65 -12.06 9.07 8.87
C LEU A 65 -11.21 10.29 9.19
N LEU A 66 -11.64 11.50 8.82
CA LEU A 66 -10.89 12.74 9.06
C LEU A 66 -10.73 13.04 10.55
N LYS A 67 -11.77 12.81 11.35
CA LYS A 67 -11.70 12.97 12.81
C LYS A 67 -10.70 12.00 13.47
N ASN A 68 -10.44 10.86 12.83
CA ASN A 68 -9.47 9.88 13.27
C ASN A 68 -8.23 9.85 12.35
N ALA A 69 -7.90 10.98 11.71
CA ALA A 69 -6.85 11.02 10.70
C ALA A 69 -5.49 10.54 11.19
N GLY A 70 -5.11 10.87 12.44
CA GLY A 70 -3.85 10.41 13.03
C GLY A 70 -3.76 8.88 13.10
N PRO A 71 -4.67 8.20 13.83
CA PRO A 71 -4.69 6.74 13.88
C PRO A 71 -4.79 6.06 12.52
N VAL A 72 -5.63 6.57 11.61
CA VAL A 72 -5.79 6.01 10.26
C VAL A 72 -4.51 6.16 9.44
N SER A 73 -3.86 7.33 9.50
CA SER A 73 -2.60 7.57 8.81
C SER A 73 -1.47 6.70 9.33
N ASN A 74 -1.34 6.54 10.65
CA ASN A 74 -0.32 5.66 11.22
C ASN A 74 -0.57 4.19 10.85
N PHE A 75 -1.83 3.75 10.85
CA PHE A 75 -2.15 2.39 10.39
C PHE A 75 -1.77 2.19 8.91
N CYS A 76 -2.11 3.14 8.05
CA CYS A 76 -1.79 3.09 6.63
C CYS A 76 -0.29 3.16 6.35
N ASN A 77 0.41 4.07 7.02
CA ASN A 77 1.81 4.37 6.71
C ASN A 77 2.78 3.46 7.44
N ASP A 78 2.53 3.19 8.73
CA ASP A 78 3.45 2.44 9.59
C ASP A 78 3.08 0.95 9.54
N VAL A 79 1.86 0.56 9.92
CA VAL A 79 1.50 -0.87 10.03
C VAL A 79 1.51 -1.55 8.67
N ILE A 80 0.76 -1.03 7.70
CA ILE A 80 0.71 -1.63 6.36
C ILE A 80 2.04 -1.42 5.62
N GLY A 81 2.67 -0.25 5.80
CA GLY A 81 3.97 0.05 5.21
C GLY A 81 5.07 -0.90 5.67
N ASP A 82 5.16 -1.21 6.97
CA ASP A 82 6.15 -2.12 7.54
C ASP A 82 5.92 -3.56 7.06
N ILE A 83 4.65 -3.99 6.98
CA ILE A 83 4.30 -5.30 6.43
C ILE A 83 4.73 -5.41 4.97
N CYS A 84 4.42 -4.41 4.14
CA CYS A 84 4.86 -4.37 2.75
C CYS A 84 6.40 -4.33 2.64
N GLY A 85 7.06 -3.58 3.53
CA GLY A 85 8.51 -3.52 3.63
C GLY A 85 9.13 -4.89 3.89
N ILE A 86 8.69 -5.59 4.93
CA ILE A 86 9.17 -6.93 5.28
C ILE A 86 8.88 -7.93 4.15
N LEU A 87 7.65 -7.95 3.62
CA LEU A 87 7.26 -8.86 2.55
C LEU A 87 8.05 -8.61 1.26
N SER A 88 8.31 -7.35 0.91
CA SER A 88 9.14 -7.02 -0.26
C SER A 88 10.60 -7.45 -0.09
N GLY A 89 11.14 -7.34 1.13
CA GLY A 89 12.49 -7.85 1.44
C GLY A 89 12.58 -9.38 1.31
N VAL A 90 11.60 -10.11 1.85
CA VAL A 90 11.53 -11.57 1.73
C VAL A 90 11.33 -12.00 0.27
N ALA A 91 10.47 -11.32 -0.48
CA ALA A 91 10.27 -11.58 -1.90
C ALA A 91 11.55 -11.31 -2.71
N GLY A 92 12.25 -10.20 -2.44
CA GLY A 92 13.54 -9.89 -3.05
C GLY A 92 14.62 -10.95 -2.76
N ALA A 93 14.70 -11.44 -1.53
CA ALA A 93 15.59 -12.53 -1.17
C ALA A 93 15.23 -13.84 -1.91
N SER A 94 13.94 -14.17 -2.01
CA SER A 94 13.46 -15.34 -2.73
C SER A 94 13.82 -15.30 -4.22
N ILE A 95 13.69 -14.13 -4.86
CA ILE A 95 14.11 -13.94 -6.26
C ILE A 95 15.59 -14.30 -6.44
N ILE A 96 16.45 -13.84 -5.54
CA ILE A 96 17.90 -14.06 -5.61
C ILE A 96 18.29 -15.51 -5.37
N ILE A 97 17.58 -16.21 -4.47
CA ILE A 97 17.81 -17.64 -4.20
C ILE A 97 17.47 -18.48 -5.44
N ASN A 98 16.36 -18.15 -6.11
CA ASN A 98 15.90 -18.87 -7.30
C ASN A 98 16.69 -18.52 -8.57
N LEU A 99 17.42 -17.41 -8.57
CA LEU A 99 18.32 -17.02 -9.66
C LEU A 99 19.62 -17.85 -9.62
N LYS A 100 19.53 -19.12 -10.04
CA LYS A 100 20.64 -20.08 -10.05
C LYS A 100 21.57 -19.96 -11.28
N THR A 101 21.24 -19.12 -12.25
CA THR A 101 21.85 -19.14 -13.59
C THR A 101 22.95 -18.10 -13.84
N LEU A 102 23.41 -17.35 -12.84
CA LEU A 102 24.45 -16.35 -13.05
C LEU A 102 25.86 -16.97 -13.06
N PRO A 103 26.71 -16.63 -14.05
CA PRO A 103 28.11 -17.04 -14.08
C PRO A 103 28.86 -16.49 -12.85
N LEU A 104 29.93 -17.18 -12.45
CA LEU A 104 30.78 -16.96 -11.26
C LEU A 104 31.28 -15.51 -11.01
N SER A 105 31.04 -14.57 -11.93
CA SER A 105 31.61 -13.22 -11.91
C SER A 105 30.86 -12.22 -11.02
N MET A 106 29.58 -12.44 -10.70
CA MET A 106 28.82 -11.54 -9.82
C MET A 106 28.65 -12.18 -8.44
N SER A 107 29.24 -11.57 -7.41
CA SER A 107 29.07 -12.05 -6.04
C SER A 107 27.60 -11.88 -5.62
N ARG A 108 26.98 -12.94 -5.08
CA ARG A 108 25.59 -12.91 -4.58
C ARG A 108 25.28 -11.67 -3.70
N PRO A 109 26.18 -11.20 -2.82
CA PRO A 109 25.96 -9.98 -2.03
C PRO A 109 25.82 -8.69 -2.86
N LEU A 110 26.48 -8.62 -4.02
CA LEU A 110 26.36 -7.45 -4.89
C LEU A 110 24.97 -7.41 -5.54
N LEU A 111 24.45 -8.56 -5.96
CA LEU A 111 23.10 -8.68 -6.51
C LEU A 111 22.01 -8.36 -5.47
N THR A 112 22.17 -8.83 -4.22
CA THR A 112 21.25 -8.47 -3.12
C THR A 112 21.22 -6.97 -2.87
N THR A 113 22.38 -6.32 -2.96
CA THR A 113 22.50 -4.87 -2.76
C THR A 113 21.83 -4.11 -3.89
N ILE A 114 22.06 -4.51 -5.14
CA ILE A 114 21.44 -3.88 -6.32
C ILE A 114 19.91 -4.04 -6.27
N LEU A 115 19.42 -5.26 -6.00
CA LEU A 115 17.97 -5.49 -5.94
C LEU A 115 17.32 -4.75 -4.77
N SER A 116 17.93 -4.77 -3.59
CA SER A 116 17.45 -4.00 -2.43
C SER A 116 17.42 -2.50 -2.71
N GLY A 117 18.47 -1.98 -3.37
CA GLY A 117 18.55 -0.59 -3.80
C GLY A 117 17.44 -0.23 -4.81
N LEU A 118 17.15 -1.11 -5.77
CA LEU A 118 16.07 -0.93 -6.73
C LEU A 118 14.70 -0.92 -6.04
N VAL A 119 14.45 -1.86 -5.13
CA VAL A 119 13.20 -1.92 -4.35
C VAL A 119 13.04 -0.66 -3.50
N ALA A 120 14.10 -0.21 -2.83
CA ALA A 120 14.09 1.02 -2.04
C ALA A 120 13.81 2.24 -2.92
N ALA A 121 14.48 2.36 -4.07
CA ALA A 121 14.28 3.45 -5.01
C ALA A 121 12.83 3.49 -5.56
N LEU A 122 12.27 2.33 -5.94
CA LEU A 122 10.88 2.23 -6.40
C LEU A 122 9.90 2.57 -5.28
N THR A 123 10.15 2.13 -4.05
CA THR A 123 9.27 2.39 -2.91
C THR A 123 9.28 3.88 -2.54
N VAL A 124 10.47 4.46 -2.35
CA VAL A 124 10.61 5.88 -1.96
C VAL A 124 10.18 6.80 -3.10
N GLY A 125 10.57 6.50 -4.34
CA GLY A 125 10.17 7.25 -5.53
C GLY A 125 8.67 7.17 -5.76
N GLY A 126 8.06 5.99 -5.63
CA GLY A 126 6.62 5.79 -5.73
C GLY A 126 5.86 6.60 -4.68
N LYS A 127 6.30 6.58 -3.41
CA LYS A 127 5.71 7.40 -2.34
C LYS A 127 5.85 8.90 -2.64
N ALA A 128 6.99 9.35 -3.15
CA ALA A 128 7.21 10.75 -3.50
C ALA A 128 6.23 11.25 -4.58
N ILE A 129 6.04 10.46 -5.65
CA ILE A 129 5.05 10.76 -6.70
C ILE A 129 3.62 10.71 -6.12
N GLY A 130 3.34 9.68 -5.32
CA GLY A 130 2.05 9.47 -4.66
C GLY A 130 1.64 10.64 -3.77
N LYS A 131 2.57 11.25 -3.03
CA LYS A 131 2.32 12.43 -2.19
C LYS A 131 1.70 13.60 -2.95
N GLY A 132 2.23 13.91 -4.12
CA GLY A 132 1.68 15.00 -4.95
C GLY A 132 0.23 14.72 -5.36
N ILE A 133 -0.07 13.48 -5.73
CA ILE A 133 -1.43 13.03 -6.07
C ILE A 133 -2.33 13.06 -4.84
N ALA A 134 -1.82 12.60 -3.70
CA ALA A 134 -2.54 12.51 -2.43
C ALA A 134 -3.01 13.87 -1.92
N ILE A 135 -2.18 14.90 -2.07
CA ILE A 135 -2.48 16.27 -1.62
C ILE A 135 -3.44 16.95 -2.61
N ASN A 136 -3.16 16.88 -3.92
CA ASN A 136 -3.99 17.54 -4.93
C ASN A 136 -5.40 16.94 -5.03
N ASN A 137 -5.54 15.64 -4.78
CA ASN A 137 -6.81 14.91 -4.86
C ASN A 137 -7.28 14.38 -3.51
N ALA A 138 -6.85 14.99 -2.40
CA ALA A 138 -7.10 14.50 -1.04
C ALA A 138 -8.57 14.23 -0.78
N HIS A 139 -9.45 15.17 -1.10
CA HIS A 139 -10.89 15.04 -0.87
C HIS A 139 -11.51 13.89 -1.68
N ILE A 140 -11.08 13.68 -2.93
CA ILE A 140 -11.58 12.61 -3.79
C ILE A 140 -11.13 11.25 -3.26
N ILE A 141 -9.86 11.12 -2.89
CA ILE A 141 -9.29 9.87 -2.38
C ILE A 141 -9.96 9.49 -1.05
N VAL A 142 -10.12 10.46 -0.14
CA VAL A 142 -10.85 10.26 1.11
C VAL A 142 -12.29 9.87 0.85
N PHE A 143 -12.98 10.55 -0.07
CA PHE A 143 -14.37 10.25 -0.38
C PHE A 143 -14.55 8.82 -0.91
N ASN A 144 -13.67 8.41 -1.84
CA ASN A 144 -13.68 7.05 -2.40
C ASN A 144 -13.38 6.01 -1.32
N THR A 145 -12.39 6.27 -0.46
CA THR A 145 -12.05 5.41 0.68
C THR A 145 -13.24 5.28 1.64
N ALA A 146 -13.89 6.41 1.98
CA ALA A 146 -15.07 6.44 2.83
C ALA A 146 -16.26 5.69 2.22
N ARG A 147 -16.47 5.82 0.91
CA ARG A 147 -17.54 5.12 0.19
C ARG A 147 -17.29 3.60 0.17
N PHE A 148 -16.04 3.19 -0.03
CA PHE A 148 -15.63 1.80 0.04
C PHE A 148 -15.85 1.22 1.44
N LEU A 149 -15.41 1.92 2.49
CA LEU A 149 -15.66 1.51 3.88
C LEU A 149 -17.15 1.45 4.21
N ASN A 150 -17.95 2.42 3.76
CA ASN A 150 -19.40 2.43 3.95
C ASN A 150 -20.07 1.23 3.26
N PHE A 151 -19.61 0.85 2.06
CA PHE A 151 -20.10 -0.34 1.37
C PHE A 151 -19.78 -1.62 2.15
N ILE A 152 -18.56 -1.75 2.66
CA ILE A 152 -18.19 -2.88 3.52
C ILE A 152 -19.06 -2.90 4.77
N HIS A 153 -19.21 -1.77 5.45
CA HIS A 153 -20.02 -1.66 6.67
C HIS A 153 -21.48 -2.05 6.44
N LYS A 154 -22.10 -1.60 5.34
CA LYS A 154 -23.47 -2.03 4.97
C LYS A 154 -23.58 -3.54 4.79
N LYS A 155 -22.51 -4.21 4.35
CA LYS A 155 -22.51 -5.65 4.06
C LYS A 155 -22.10 -6.52 5.27
N THR A 156 -21.24 -6.02 6.15
CA THR A 156 -20.70 -6.78 7.28
C THR A 156 -21.22 -6.35 8.65
N GLY A 157 -21.81 -5.15 8.77
CA GLY A 157 -22.27 -4.57 10.03
C GLY A 157 -21.16 -4.18 11.01
N ILE A 158 -19.89 -4.27 10.59
CA ILE A 158 -18.73 -4.03 11.48
C ILE A 158 -18.37 -2.55 11.48
N ASP A 159 -18.43 -1.92 12.65
CA ASP A 159 -18.06 -0.52 12.85
C ASP A 159 -16.53 -0.40 13.00
N ILE A 160 -15.82 -0.29 11.87
CA ILE A 160 -14.35 -0.43 11.78
C ILE A 160 -13.60 0.78 12.40
N ILE A 161 -14.27 1.91 12.61
CA ILE A 161 -13.62 3.14 13.09
C ILE A 161 -14.17 3.48 14.49
N PRO A 162 -13.32 3.66 15.51
CA PRO A 162 -13.76 4.16 16.81
C PRO A 162 -14.37 5.55 16.67
N SER A 163 -15.52 5.77 17.30
CA SER A 163 -16.11 7.11 17.44
C SER A 163 -15.21 7.94 18.37
N PRO A 164 -14.77 9.15 17.98
CA PRO A 164 -14.01 9.99 18.89
C PRO A 164 -14.88 10.35 20.10
N LYS A 165 -14.36 10.15 21.31
CA LYS A 165 -15.01 10.60 22.55
C LYS A 165 -15.22 12.11 22.44
N ILE A 166 -16.48 12.54 22.47
CA ILE A 166 -16.83 13.96 22.60
C ILE A 166 -16.21 14.43 23.92
N LYS A 167 -15.18 15.29 23.85
CA LYS A 167 -14.78 16.08 25.01
C LYS A 167 -15.90 17.09 25.23
N ASP A 168 -16.75 16.81 26.21
CA ASP A 168 -17.63 17.81 26.83
C ASP A 168 -16.74 18.98 27.27
N LYS A 169 -16.81 20.09 26.52
CA LYS A 169 -16.39 21.39 27.03
C LYS A 169 -17.53 21.87 27.92
N ARG A 170 -17.44 21.56 29.22
CA ARG A 170 -18.05 22.37 30.28
C ARG A 170 -17.37 23.74 30.35
#